data_AF-A0A4Z0WAK3-F1
#
_entry.id   AF-A0A4Z0WAK3-F1
#
_cell.length_a   1.000
_cell.length_b   1.000
_cell.length_c   1.000
_cell.angle_alpha   90.00
_cell.angle_beta   90.00
_cell.angle_gamma   90.00
#
_symmetry.space_group_name_H-M   'P 1'
#
loop_
_entity.id
_entity.type
_entity.pdbx_description
1 polymer ?
#
loop_
_entity_poly.entity_id
_entity_poly.type
_entity_poly.pdbx_seq_one_letter_code
_entity_poly.pdbx_strand_id
1 'polypeptide(L)'
;MATTQSTRQPPPPIFDQLAHLPDPFARQPEPVPSHLPAAARTVHEDDFWHALRFLASYEGSTATFNAYRRELERLLQWSWLVQEKSIRELRREDIEQFIRFCQDPPRAWIGTKNCARYRGPEGERKAHPDWRPFVVTVSKVQTRAGKTADPGSYASSQASIKSLFAILSSFFNFLIQEEAVTSNPVALIRQKSKFLVSGQRREVRRLSNLQWDFVLETAELMAAEDPDHHERTLFVMQCLYAMYLRISELVADERHVPTMSDFHRDSDNNWWFEVVGKGNKARSVSVSNAMLAALKRYRLHLGLTPLPVPGERTPLVPALGGRRPVTSTRHIRAMVQNCFDQAVERMRLEGLADESYELQAATVHWLRHTGISEDVKVRPVDHVRDDAGHASSLTTDRYIDAERRERHASARNKPMKTDS
;
A
#
# COMPACT_ATOMS: atom_id res chain seq x y z
N MET A 1 -24.64 -14.48 -28.47
CA MET A 1 -24.74 -15.75 -27.71
C MET A 1 -23.37 -16.42 -27.45
N ALA A 2 -22.24 -15.92 -27.98
CA ALA A 2 -20.89 -16.43 -27.70
C ALA A 2 -20.23 -15.85 -26.42
N THR A 3 -20.66 -14.66 -25.96
CA THR A 3 -20.06 -13.92 -24.83
C THR A 3 -20.23 -14.55 -23.44
N THR A 4 -21.07 -15.59 -23.28
CA THR A 4 -21.44 -16.15 -21.98
C THR A 4 -20.63 -17.38 -21.54
N GLN A 5 -19.84 -18.01 -22.41
CA GLN A 5 -18.99 -19.15 -22.02
C GLN A 5 -17.67 -18.71 -21.38
N SER A 6 -17.03 -17.67 -21.92
CA SER A 6 -15.72 -17.19 -21.48
C SER A 6 -15.69 -16.68 -20.01
N THR A 7 -16.80 -16.13 -19.53
CA THR A 7 -16.92 -15.59 -18.16
C THR A 7 -17.18 -16.66 -17.09
N ARG A 8 -17.44 -17.92 -17.48
CA ARG A 8 -17.70 -19.04 -16.56
C ARG A 8 -16.45 -19.69 -16.01
N GLN A 9 -15.31 -19.50 -16.67
CA GLN A 9 -14.01 -20.03 -16.23
C GLN A 9 -13.12 -18.88 -15.75
N PRO A 10 -12.20 -19.15 -14.80
CA PRO A 10 -11.21 -18.18 -14.39
C PRO A 10 -10.21 -17.94 -15.53
N PRO A 11 -9.82 -16.67 -15.79
CA PRO A 11 -8.81 -16.40 -16.78
C PRO A 11 -7.44 -16.82 -16.24
N PRO A 12 -6.55 -17.35 -17.07
CA PRO A 12 -5.21 -17.68 -16.63
C PRO A 12 -4.37 -16.40 -16.43
N PRO A 13 -3.33 -16.44 -15.58
CA PRO A 13 -2.38 -15.34 -15.45
C PRO A 13 -1.62 -15.11 -16.77
N ILE A 14 -1.17 -13.88 -17.02
CA ILE A 14 -0.41 -13.51 -18.21
C ILE A 14 1.03 -13.19 -17.82
N PHE A 15 1.24 -12.27 -16.88
CA PHE A 15 2.57 -11.75 -16.56
C PHE A 15 3.09 -12.27 -15.22
N ASP A 16 4.35 -12.73 -15.22
CA ASP A 16 4.99 -13.18 -14.01
C ASP A 16 5.58 -12.01 -13.17
N GLN A 17 6.35 -12.33 -12.13
CA GLN A 17 7.16 -11.38 -11.38
C GLN A 17 8.31 -10.90 -12.26
N LEU A 18 8.83 -9.71 -11.93
CA LEU A 18 9.88 -9.02 -12.67
C LEU A 18 11.07 -9.92 -13.06
N ALA A 19 11.58 -10.70 -12.10
CA ALA A 19 12.72 -11.60 -12.29
C ALA A 19 12.46 -12.78 -13.26
N HIS A 20 11.22 -12.99 -13.67
CA HIS A 20 10.80 -14.08 -14.56
C HIS A 20 10.05 -13.57 -15.79
N LEU A 21 10.10 -12.27 -16.08
CA LEU A 21 9.57 -11.74 -17.32
C LEU A 21 10.44 -12.18 -18.50
N PRO A 22 9.85 -12.48 -19.66
CA PRO A 22 10.61 -12.60 -20.89
C PRO A 22 11.35 -11.30 -21.20
N ASP A 23 12.44 -11.40 -21.94
CA ASP A 23 13.14 -10.22 -22.47
C ASP A 23 12.17 -9.43 -23.38
N PRO A 24 11.80 -8.18 -23.00
CA PRO A 24 10.82 -7.36 -23.73
C PRO A 24 11.26 -6.97 -25.17
N PHE A 25 12.54 -7.18 -25.50
CA PHE A 25 13.13 -6.88 -26.80
C PHE A 25 13.57 -8.13 -27.57
N ALA A 26 13.48 -9.32 -26.97
CA ALA A 26 13.80 -10.55 -27.66
C ALA A 26 12.72 -10.92 -28.69
N ARG A 27 13.15 -11.36 -29.88
CA ARG A 27 12.27 -11.95 -30.91
C ARG A 27 12.14 -13.45 -30.65
N GLN A 28 11.43 -13.85 -29.59
CA GLN A 28 11.16 -15.26 -29.31
C GLN A 28 9.91 -15.76 -30.06
N PRO A 29 9.89 -17.02 -30.52
CA PRO A 29 8.81 -17.56 -31.35
C PRO A 29 7.50 -17.89 -30.61
N GLU A 30 7.49 -17.91 -29.27
CA GLU A 30 6.25 -18.12 -28.48
C GLU A 30 6.18 -17.14 -27.29
N PRO A 31 5.74 -15.90 -27.50
CA PRO A 31 5.78 -14.88 -26.45
C PRO A 31 4.60 -14.91 -25.49
N VAL A 32 3.45 -15.42 -25.95
CA VAL A 32 2.23 -15.50 -25.15
C VAL A 32 2.22 -16.84 -24.41
N PRO A 33 2.05 -16.87 -23.07
CA PRO A 33 2.08 -18.11 -22.29
C PRO A 33 1.21 -19.21 -22.91
N SER A 34 1.77 -20.40 -23.09
CA SER A 34 1.17 -21.52 -23.84
C SER A 34 -0.17 -22.01 -23.28
N HIS A 35 -0.47 -21.68 -22.02
CA HIS A 35 -1.74 -21.97 -21.37
C HIS A 35 -2.89 -21.01 -21.75
N LEU A 36 -2.64 -19.96 -22.54
CA LEU A 36 -3.67 -19.07 -23.07
C LEU A 36 -4.38 -19.69 -24.30
N PRO A 37 -5.69 -19.45 -24.51
CA PRO A 37 -6.42 -19.98 -25.65
C PRO A 37 -5.74 -19.64 -26.98
N ALA A 38 -5.73 -20.58 -27.94
CA ALA A 38 -5.01 -20.41 -29.22
C ALA A 38 -5.43 -19.15 -29.99
N ALA A 39 -6.73 -18.81 -29.96
CA ALA A 39 -7.26 -17.59 -30.57
C ALA A 39 -6.69 -16.28 -29.96
N ALA A 40 -6.40 -16.28 -28.65
CA ALA A 40 -5.78 -15.14 -27.98
C ALA A 40 -4.27 -15.04 -28.28
N ARG A 41 -3.62 -16.15 -28.63
CA ARG A 41 -2.18 -16.20 -28.93
C ARG A 41 -1.82 -15.62 -30.30
N THR A 42 -2.64 -15.84 -31.33
CA THR A 42 -2.31 -15.47 -32.72
C THR A 42 -2.80 -14.08 -33.14
N VAL A 43 -3.82 -13.53 -32.49
CA VAL A 43 -4.44 -12.25 -32.90
C VAL A 43 -3.95 -11.05 -32.08
N HIS A 44 -3.39 -11.29 -30.89
CA HIS A 44 -3.07 -10.23 -29.93
C HIS A 44 -1.62 -10.28 -29.42
N GLU A 45 -0.70 -10.83 -30.22
CA GLU A 45 0.72 -10.91 -29.88
C GLU A 45 1.32 -9.52 -29.61
N ASP A 46 0.99 -8.53 -30.45
CA ASP A 46 1.44 -7.15 -30.27
C ASP A 46 0.98 -6.58 -28.93
N ASP A 47 -0.27 -6.82 -28.52
CA ASP A 47 -0.82 -6.32 -27.26
C ASP A 47 0.01 -6.80 -26.06
N PHE A 48 0.41 -8.07 -26.08
CA PHE A 48 1.26 -8.67 -25.06
C PHE A 48 2.61 -7.96 -24.98
N TRP A 49 3.27 -7.77 -26.13
CA TRP A 49 4.59 -7.14 -26.19
C TRP A 49 4.58 -5.69 -25.72
N HIS A 50 3.57 -4.91 -26.12
CA HIS A 50 3.45 -3.53 -25.65
C HIS A 50 3.25 -3.48 -24.13
N ALA A 51 2.39 -4.34 -23.58
CA ALA A 51 2.18 -4.44 -22.14
C ALA A 51 3.46 -4.91 -21.42
N LEU A 52 4.19 -5.87 -21.98
CA LEU A 52 5.45 -6.36 -21.41
C LEU A 52 6.52 -5.26 -21.36
N ARG A 53 6.74 -4.54 -22.48
CA ARG A 53 7.67 -3.40 -22.54
C ARG A 53 7.29 -2.31 -21.56
N PHE A 54 6.00 -1.96 -21.48
CA PHE A 54 5.54 -1.00 -20.50
C PHE A 54 5.83 -1.44 -19.07
N LEU A 55 5.63 -2.72 -18.74
CA LEU A 55 5.89 -3.25 -17.41
C LEU A 55 7.40 -3.28 -17.09
N ALA A 56 8.25 -3.62 -18.06
CA ALA A 56 9.71 -3.64 -17.92
C ALA A 56 10.28 -2.24 -17.61
N SER A 57 9.66 -1.17 -18.12
CA SER A 57 10.04 0.21 -17.78
C SER A 57 9.95 0.56 -16.28
N TYR A 58 9.35 -0.31 -15.44
CA TYR A 58 9.21 -0.11 -14.00
C TYR A 58 10.01 -1.10 -13.15
N GLU A 59 11.07 -1.70 -13.71
CA GLU A 59 11.97 -2.62 -12.98
C GLU A 59 12.52 -2.04 -11.68
N GLY A 60 12.78 -0.73 -11.62
CA GLY A 60 13.24 -0.05 -10.41
C GLY A 60 12.17 0.12 -9.32
N SER A 61 10.93 -0.36 -9.47
CA SER A 61 9.88 -0.26 -8.45
C SER A 61 8.95 -1.48 -8.45
N THR A 62 9.28 -2.47 -7.63
CA THR A 62 8.46 -3.68 -7.45
C THR A 62 7.00 -3.37 -7.09
N ALA A 63 6.74 -2.31 -6.32
CA ALA A 63 5.37 -1.90 -5.98
C ALA A 63 4.61 -1.30 -7.17
N THR A 64 5.25 -0.43 -7.97
CA THR A 64 4.64 0.15 -9.18
C THR A 64 4.38 -0.92 -10.22
N PHE A 65 5.38 -1.77 -10.48
CA PHE A 65 5.27 -2.92 -11.36
C PHE A 65 4.06 -3.80 -11.00
N ASN A 66 3.92 -4.18 -9.72
CA ASN A 66 2.81 -5.05 -9.29
C ASN A 66 1.44 -4.38 -9.46
N ALA A 67 1.33 -3.07 -9.23
CA ALA A 67 0.09 -2.34 -9.45
C ALA A 67 -0.25 -2.28 -10.94
N TYR A 68 0.73 -1.97 -11.80
CA TYR A 68 0.55 -1.86 -13.24
C TYR A 68 0.20 -3.21 -13.84
N ARG A 69 0.99 -4.24 -13.51
CA ARG A 69 0.75 -5.62 -13.92
C ARG A 69 -0.67 -6.07 -13.61
N ARG A 70 -1.17 -5.78 -12.40
CA ARG A 70 -2.53 -6.17 -11.99
C ARG A 70 -3.60 -5.55 -12.89
N GLU A 71 -3.52 -4.26 -13.20
CA GLU A 71 -4.57 -3.61 -14.01
C GLU A 71 -4.42 -3.90 -15.50
N LEU A 72 -3.19 -3.97 -16.03
CA LEU A 72 -2.94 -4.32 -17.43
C LEU A 72 -3.37 -5.75 -17.73
N GLU A 73 -3.07 -6.69 -16.84
CA GLU A 73 -3.49 -8.08 -17.02
C GLU A 73 -5.02 -8.21 -17.00
N ARG A 74 -5.72 -7.48 -16.13
CA ARG A 74 -7.19 -7.42 -16.16
C ARG A 74 -7.72 -6.86 -17.48
N LEU A 75 -7.07 -5.82 -18.02
CA LEU A 75 -7.45 -5.23 -19.30
C LEU A 75 -7.28 -6.22 -20.44
N LEU A 76 -6.12 -6.88 -20.55
CA LEU A 76 -5.84 -7.88 -21.59
C LEU A 76 -6.79 -9.07 -21.49
N GLN A 77 -6.98 -9.63 -20.29
CA GLN A 77 -7.91 -10.74 -20.07
C GLN A 77 -9.33 -10.36 -20.51
N TRP A 78 -9.80 -9.16 -20.14
CA TRP A 78 -11.12 -8.70 -20.56
C TRP A 78 -11.20 -8.43 -22.07
N SER A 79 -10.21 -7.76 -22.65
CA SER A 79 -10.16 -7.41 -24.06
C SER A 79 -10.15 -8.67 -24.94
N TRP A 80 -9.30 -9.64 -24.61
CA TRP A 80 -9.12 -10.85 -25.41
C TRP A 80 -10.23 -11.88 -25.19
N LEU A 81 -10.67 -12.07 -23.94
CA LEU A 81 -11.59 -13.16 -23.60
C LEU A 81 -13.06 -12.74 -23.61
N VAL A 82 -13.37 -11.46 -23.43
CA VAL A 82 -14.76 -10.97 -23.33
C VAL A 82 -15.15 -10.12 -24.54
N GLN A 83 -14.29 -9.18 -24.94
CA GLN A 83 -14.56 -8.33 -26.12
C GLN A 83 -14.06 -8.93 -27.42
N GLU A 84 -13.11 -9.87 -27.36
CA GLU A 84 -12.43 -10.46 -28.53
C GLU A 84 -11.81 -9.37 -29.44
N LYS A 85 -11.23 -8.32 -28.82
CA LYS A 85 -10.61 -7.18 -29.49
C LYS A 85 -9.17 -6.97 -29.04
N SER A 86 -8.35 -6.39 -29.91
CA SER A 86 -7.04 -5.87 -29.51
C SER A 86 -7.21 -4.64 -28.61
N ILE A 87 -6.31 -4.46 -27.64
CA ILE A 87 -6.29 -3.25 -26.80
C ILE A 87 -6.09 -1.97 -27.62
N ARG A 88 -5.49 -2.09 -28.82
CA ARG A 88 -5.23 -0.98 -29.76
C ARG A 88 -6.52 -0.46 -30.42
N GLU A 89 -7.53 -1.31 -30.47
CA GLU A 89 -8.83 -1.01 -31.06
C GLU A 89 -9.81 -0.40 -30.05
N LEU A 90 -9.50 -0.50 -28.75
CA LEU A 90 -10.40 -0.04 -27.69
C LEU A 90 -10.68 1.46 -27.81
N ARG A 91 -11.96 1.79 -27.74
CA ARG A 91 -12.48 3.15 -27.70
C ARG A 91 -12.99 3.48 -26.31
N ARG A 92 -13.45 4.72 -26.16
CA ARG A 92 -13.98 5.24 -24.89
C ARG A 92 -15.08 4.33 -24.33
N GLU A 93 -15.98 3.88 -25.18
CA GLU A 93 -17.12 3.04 -24.84
C GLU A 93 -16.67 1.67 -24.31
N ASP A 94 -15.60 1.12 -24.88
CA ASP A 94 -15.01 -0.13 -24.39
C ASP A 94 -14.37 0.07 -23.01
N ILE A 95 -13.63 1.16 -22.79
CA ILE A 95 -13.05 1.47 -21.46
C ILE A 95 -14.15 1.66 -20.41
N GLU A 96 -15.27 2.30 -20.74
CA GLU A 96 -16.41 2.39 -19.82
C GLU A 96 -16.99 1.02 -19.47
N GLN A 97 -17.09 0.11 -20.44
CA GLN A 97 -17.53 -1.26 -20.20
C GLN A 97 -16.53 -2.05 -19.34
N PHE A 98 -15.23 -1.87 -19.58
CA PHE A 98 -14.17 -2.49 -18.77
C PHE A 98 -14.24 -2.02 -17.32
N ILE A 99 -14.46 -0.73 -17.07
CA ILE A 99 -14.61 -0.21 -15.71
C ILE A 99 -15.83 -0.84 -15.01
N ARG A 100 -16.97 -0.96 -15.70
CA ARG A 100 -18.15 -1.64 -15.17
C ARG A 100 -17.87 -3.11 -14.88
N PHE A 101 -17.13 -3.78 -15.75
CA PHE A 101 -16.66 -5.14 -15.53
C PHE A 101 -15.75 -5.25 -14.30
N CYS A 102 -14.87 -4.29 -14.05
CA CYS A 102 -14.05 -4.26 -12.82
C CYS A 102 -14.87 -3.97 -11.55
N GLN A 103 -16.03 -3.34 -11.68
CA GLN A 103 -16.95 -3.09 -10.55
C GLN A 103 -17.79 -4.32 -10.22
N ASP A 104 -18.21 -5.05 -11.24
CA ASP A 104 -19.03 -6.27 -11.13
C ASP A 104 -18.47 -7.40 -12.02
N PRO A 105 -17.31 -7.97 -11.66
CA PRO A 105 -16.70 -9.04 -12.44
C PRO A 105 -17.45 -10.37 -12.25
N PRO A 106 -17.38 -11.30 -13.21
CA PRO A 106 -17.96 -12.63 -13.06
C PRO A 106 -17.44 -13.34 -11.81
N ARG A 107 -18.30 -14.08 -11.10
CA ARG A 107 -17.93 -14.81 -9.88
C ARG A 107 -16.70 -15.71 -10.06
N ALA A 108 -16.56 -16.34 -11.23
CA ALA A 108 -15.41 -17.20 -11.55
C ALA A 108 -14.07 -16.44 -11.56
N TRP A 109 -14.08 -15.12 -11.73
CA TRP A 109 -12.89 -14.24 -11.78
C TRP A 109 -12.53 -13.65 -10.41
N ILE A 110 -13.30 -13.98 -9.36
CA ILE A 110 -13.14 -13.44 -8.01
C ILE A 110 -12.61 -14.54 -7.08
N GLY A 111 -11.46 -14.30 -6.48
CA GLY A 111 -10.87 -15.14 -5.45
C GLY A 111 -11.21 -14.65 -4.05
N THR A 112 -11.09 -15.56 -3.07
CA THR A 112 -11.32 -15.27 -1.65
C THR A 112 -10.03 -14.95 -0.89
N LYS A 113 -8.88 -15.17 -1.52
CA LYS A 113 -7.54 -14.97 -0.98
C LYS A 113 -6.59 -14.47 -2.06
N ASN A 114 -5.53 -13.77 -1.65
CA ASN A 114 -4.44 -13.41 -2.56
C ASN A 114 -3.55 -14.64 -2.80
N CYS A 115 -3.46 -15.08 -4.04
CA CYS A 115 -2.55 -16.15 -4.47
C CYS A 115 -1.42 -15.57 -5.31
N ALA A 116 -0.28 -16.26 -5.35
CA ALA A 116 0.70 -16.03 -6.41
C ALA A 116 0.10 -16.42 -7.76
N ARG A 117 0.49 -15.73 -8.84
CA ARG A 117 0.06 -16.07 -10.21
C ARG A 117 0.62 -17.41 -10.66
N TYR A 118 1.89 -17.62 -10.36
CA TYR A 118 2.63 -18.82 -10.72
C TYR A 118 3.19 -19.47 -9.46
N ARG A 119 3.15 -20.81 -9.42
CA ARG A 119 3.66 -21.67 -8.34
C ARG A 119 4.08 -23.02 -8.95
N GLY A 120 5.16 -23.59 -8.44
CA GLY A 120 5.57 -24.96 -8.73
C GLY A 120 6.71 -25.40 -7.79
N PRO A 121 7.01 -26.71 -7.71
CA PRO A 121 8.20 -27.21 -7.05
C PRO A 121 9.47 -26.62 -7.69
N GLU A 122 10.51 -26.36 -6.89
CA GLU A 122 11.86 -26.01 -7.37
C GLU A 122 11.94 -24.87 -8.41
N GLY A 123 11.06 -23.88 -8.33
CA GLY A 123 11.10 -22.72 -9.22
C GLY A 123 10.33 -22.87 -10.54
N GLU A 124 9.66 -24.00 -10.76
CA GLU A 124 8.74 -24.16 -11.90
C GLU A 124 7.65 -23.07 -11.89
N ARG A 125 7.45 -22.41 -13.04
CA ARG A 125 6.48 -21.32 -13.21
C ARG A 125 5.17 -21.83 -13.81
N LYS A 126 4.42 -22.66 -13.07
CA LYS A 126 3.10 -23.15 -13.48
C LYS A 126 1.99 -22.21 -13.00
N ALA A 127 0.97 -21.97 -13.82
CA ALA A 127 -0.17 -21.13 -13.46
C ALA A 127 -0.88 -21.68 -12.21
N HIS A 128 -1.13 -20.82 -11.23
CA HIS A 128 -1.73 -21.23 -9.97
C HIS A 128 -3.25 -21.40 -10.12
N PRO A 129 -3.82 -22.59 -9.81
CA PRO A 129 -5.23 -22.89 -10.10
C PRO A 129 -6.21 -22.03 -9.29
N ASP A 130 -5.85 -21.66 -8.06
CA ASP A 130 -6.67 -20.76 -7.22
C ASP A 130 -6.45 -19.26 -7.52
N TRP A 131 -5.56 -18.88 -8.43
CA TRP A 131 -5.31 -17.46 -8.70
C TRP A 131 -6.49 -16.84 -9.45
N ARG A 132 -6.86 -15.62 -9.04
CA ARG A 132 -7.96 -14.84 -9.62
C ARG A 132 -7.54 -13.38 -9.77
N PRO A 133 -7.96 -12.69 -10.84
CA PRO A 133 -7.61 -11.29 -11.06
C PRO A 133 -8.31 -10.34 -10.09
N PHE A 134 -9.49 -10.69 -9.59
CA PHE A 134 -10.19 -9.95 -8.54
C PHE A 134 -10.17 -10.74 -7.24
N VAL A 135 -10.10 -10.04 -6.11
CA VAL A 135 -10.08 -10.68 -4.78
C VAL A 135 -11.00 -9.90 -3.86
N VAL A 136 -11.93 -10.61 -3.22
CA VAL A 136 -12.76 -10.03 -2.16
C VAL A 136 -11.92 -9.82 -0.90
N THR A 137 -12.06 -8.65 -0.29
CA THR A 137 -11.37 -8.31 0.96
C THR A 137 -12.37 -8.24 2.10
N VAL A 138 -12.15 -9.03 3.15
CA VAL A 138 -12.88 -8.94 4.42
C VAL A 138 -12.05 -8.10 5.39
N SER A 139 -12.69 -7.19 6.14
CA SER A 139 -11.96 -6.37 7.10
C SER A 139 -11.45 -7.23 8.26
N LYS A 140 -10.37 -6.80 8.92
CA LYS A 140 -9.79 -7.52 10.07
C LYS A 140 -10.83 -7.81 11.17
N VAL A 141 -11.66 -6.83 11.50
CA VAL A 141 -12.74 -6.94 12.48
C VAL A 141 -13.75 -8.01 12.06
N GLN A 142 -14.16 -7.99 10.78
CA GLN A 142 -15.11 -8.97 10.25
C GLN A 142 -14.52 -10.39 10.24
N THR A 143 -13.24 -10.54 9.89
CA THR A 143 -12.55 -11.84 9.93
C THR A 143 -12.49 -12.38 11.36
N ARG A 144 -12.22 -11.54 12.37
CA ARG A 144 -12.26 -11.94 13.78
C ARG A 144 -13.66 -12.32 14.27
N ALA A 145 -14.69 -11.66 13.73
CA ALA A 145 -16.08 -12.02 13.96
C ALA A 145 -16.54 -13.28 13.18
N GLY A 146 -15.61 -14.03 12.57
CA GLY A 146 -15.91 -15.28 11.86
C GLY A 146 -16.46 -15.12 10.44
N LYS A 147 -16.53 -13.89 9.91
CA LYS A 147 -17.00 -13.67 8.53
C LYS A 147 -15.97 -14.18 7.52
N THR A 148 -16.40 -15.10 6.67
CA THR A 148 -15.59 -15.61 5.56
C THR A 148 -15.78 -14.76 4.31
N ALA A 149 -14.78 -14.77 3.43
CA ALA A 149 -14.82 -14.03 2.19
C ALA A 149 -15.74 -14.73 1.18
N ASP A 150 -16.75 -14.02 0.69
CA ASP A 150 -17.68 -14.50 -0.36
C ASP A 150 -17.41 -13.75 -1.66
N PRO A 151 -17.11 -14.45 -2.79
CA PRO A 151 -17.00 -13.83 -4.11
C PRO A 151 -18.19 -12.94 -4.49
N GLY A 152 -19.41 -13.27 -4.06
CA GLY A 152 -20.61 -12.47 -4.30
C GLY A 152 -20.62 -11.11 -3.58
N SER A 153 -19.75 -10.91 -2.60
CA SER A 153 -19.65 -9.67 -1.83
C SER A 153 -18.54 -8.72 -2.33
N TYR A 154 -17.94 -9.03 -3.49
CA TYR A 154 -16.91 -8.18 -4.08
C TYR A 154 -17.45 -6.77 -4.35
N ALA A 155 -16.67 -5.76 -3.96
CA ALA A 155 -16.96 -4.38 -4.27
C ALA A 155 -15.66 -3.61 -4.53
N SER A 156 -15.60 -2.95 -5.69
CA SER A 156 -14.47 -2.08 -6.04
C SER A 156 -14.47 -0.81 -5.21
N SER A 157 -13.36 -0.54 -4.52
CA SER A 157 -13.20 0.72 -3.79
C SER A 157 -12.98 1.90 -4.75
N GLN A 158 -13.42 3.10 -4.35
CA GLN A 158 -13.15 4.34 -5.08
C GLN A 158 -11.65 4.59 -5.29
N ALA A 159 -10.80 4.18 -4.34
CA ALA A 159 -9.35 4.28 -4.49
C ALA A 159 -8.81 3.33 -5.57
N SER A 160 -9.36 2.12 -5.65
CA SER A 160 -9.03 1.14 -6.69
C SER A 160 -9.41 1.67 -8.07
N ILE A 161 -10.61 2.25 -8.22
CA ILE A 161 -11.09 2.84 -9.48
C ILE A 161 -10.20 4.03 -9.89
N LYS A 162 -9.83 4.92 -8.96
CA LYS A 162 -8.89 6.02 -9.25
C LYS A 162 -7.53 5.50 -9.71
N SER A 163 -7.01 4.47 -9.05
CA SER A 163 -5.75 3.83 -9.44
C SER A 163 -5.84 3.20 -10.84
N LEU A 164 -6.95 2.51 -11.14
CA LEU A 164 -7.22 1.93 -12.45
C LEU A 164 -7.15 3.01 -13.54
N PHE A 165 -7.88 4.12 -13.39
CA PHE A 165 -7.84 5.24 -14.33
C PHE A 165 -6.43 5.81 -14.54
N ALA A 166 -5.66 5.99 -13.46
CA ALA A 166 -4.31 6.52 -13.56
C ALA A 166 -3.37 5.56 -14.32
N ILE A 167 -3.46 4.26 -14.04
CA ILE A 167 -2.63 3.23 -14.67
C ILE A 167 -2.98 3.08 -16.15
N LEU A 168 -4.27 2.95 -16.48
CA LEU A 168 -4.70 2.85 -17.87
C LEU A 168 -4.32 4.10 -18.67
N SER A 169 -4.50 5.29 -18.09
CA SER A 169 -4.10 6.52 -18.76
C SER A 169 -2.59 6.57 -19.02
N SER A 170 -1.77 6.13 -18.05
CA SER A 170 -0.32 6.01 -18.22
C SER A 170 0.06 5.02 -19.32
N PHE A 171 -0.60 3.86 -19.35
CA PHE A 171 -0.33 2.82 -20.33
C PHE A 171 -0.72 3.25 -21.76
N PHE A 172 -1.91 3.80 -21.96
CA PHE A 172 -2.32 4.28 -23.28
C PHE A 172 -1.49 5.49 -23.77
N ASN A 173 -0.97 6.32 -22.87
CA ASN A 173 0.00 7.35 -23.25
C ASN A 173 1.33 6.75 -23.71
N PHE A 174 1.79 5.67 -23.07
CA PHE A 174 2.95 4.91 -23.55
C PHE A 174 2.68 4.28 -24.92
N LEU A 175 1.50 3.70 -25.16
CA LEU A 175 1.13 3.17 -26.47
C LEU A 175 1.11 4.24 -27.57
N ILE A 176 0.79 5.50 -27.26
CA ILE A 176 0.90 6.61 -28.21
C ILE A 176 2.37 6.88 -28.54
N GLN A 177 3.27 6.84 -27.55
CA GLN A 177 4.71 7.05 -27.76
C GLN A 177 5.34 5.92 -28.58
N GLU A 178 4.84 4.70 -28.44
CA GLU A 178 5.20 3.55 -29.27
C GLU A 178 4.48 3.54 -30.63
N GLU A 179 3.72 4.59 -30.98
CA GLU A 179 2.93 4.71 -32.20
C GLU A 179 1.90 3.57 -32.43
N ALA A 180 1.58 2.82 -31.37
CA ALA A 180 0.68 1.67 -31.41
C ALA A 180 -0.80 2.08 -31.46
N VAL A 181 -1.12 3.26 -30.93
CA VAL A 181 -2.45 3.89 -30.94
C VAL A 181 -2.33 5.40 -31.16
N THR A 182 -3.39 6.02 -31.69
CA THR A 182 -3.38 7.46 -32.02
C THR A 182 -3.92 8.36 -30.92
N SER A 183 -4.62 7.80 -29.92
CA SER A 183 -5.25 8.59 -28.86
C SER A 183 -5.45 7.79 -27.58
N ASN A 184 -5.60 8.50 -26.45
CA ASN A 184 -5.84 7.89 -25.14
C ASN A 184 -7.35 7.78 -24.85
N PRO A 185 -7.95 6.58 -24.88
CA PRO A 185 -9.39 6.40 -24.69
C PRO A 185 -9.85 6.69 -23.25
N VAL A 186 -8.92 6.85 -22.30
CA VAL A 186 -9.19 7.08 -20.87
C VAL A 186 -9.35 8.58 -20.55
N ALA A 187 -8.76 9.46 -21.36
CA ALA A 187 -8.58 10.88 -21.04
C ALA A 187 -9.91 11.61 -20.77
N LEU A 188 -10.90 11.43 -21.64
CA LEU A 188 -12.20 12.10 -21.53
C LEU A 188 -13.09 11.51 -20.41
N ILE A 189 -12.97 10.21 -20.13
CA ILE A 189 -13.75 9.55 -19.08
C ILE A 189 -13.35 10.10 -17.73
N ARG A 190 -12.04 10.31 -17.49
CA ARG A 190 -11.52 10.79 -16.20
C ARG A 190 -12.04 12.19 -15.85
N GLN A 191 -12.20 13.07 -16.84
CA GLN A 191 -12.62 14.46 -16.63
C GLN A 191 -14.10 14.60 -16.25
N LYS A 192 -14.98 13.74 -16.78
CA LYS A 192 -16.43 13.76 -16.51
C LYS A 192 -16.92 12.44 -15.90
N SER A 193 -16.08 11.82 -15.05
CA SER A 193 -16.30 10.44 -14.62
C SER A 193 -17.50 10.32 -13.69
N LYS A 194 -18.56 9.65 -14.16
CA LYS A 194 -19.68 9.17 -13.32
C LYS A 194 -19.26 8.06 -12.35
N PHE A 195 -18.06 7.49 -12.52
CA PHE A 195 -17.54 6.39 -11.69
C PHE A 195 -16.79 6.91 -10.45
N LEU A 196 -16.35 8.17 -10.48
CA LEU A 196 -15.59 8.79 -9.42
C LEU A 196 -16.48 9.74 -8.61
N VAL A 197 -16.67 9.42 -7.34
CA VAL A 197 -17.32 10.36 -6.42
C VAL A 197 -16.27 11.35 -5.92
N SER A 198 -16.42 12.62 -6.32
CA SER A 198 -15.68 13.75 -5.76
C SER A 198 -16.34 14.20 -4.44
N GLY A 199 -15.55 14.58 -3.44
CA GLY A 199 -16.06 15.28 -2.24
C GLY A 199 -16.11 14.51 -0.92
N GLN A 200 -15.93 13.18 -0.90
CA GLN A 200 -15.84 12.47 0.38
C GLN A 200 -14.43 12.59 0.97
N ARG A 201 -14.20 13.66 1.73
CA ARG A 201 -13.01 13.81 2.59
C ARG A 201 -13.12 12.73 3.68
N ARG A 202 -12.50 11.58 3.44
CA ARG A 202 -12.44 10.48 4.40
C ARG A 202 -11.75 10.98 5.66
N GLU A 203 -12.40 10.74 6.80
CA GLU A 203 -11.82 10.96 8.12
C GLU A 203 -10.48 10.22 8.21
N VAL A 204 -9.47 10.93 8.71
CA VAL A 204 -8.15 10.35 8.92
C VAL A 204 -8.24 9.49 10.17
N ARG A 205 -8.15 8.18 10.00
CA ARG A 205 -8.18 7.26 11.14
C ARG A 205 -6.87 7.35 11.92
N ARG A 206 -7.00 7.52 13.23
CA ARG A 206 -5.90 7.67 14.20
C ARG A 206 -6.30 7.00 15.51
N LEU A 207 -5.30 6.66 16.31
CA LEU A 207 -5.48 6.24 17.70
C LEU A 207 -5.84 7.44 18.58
N SER A 208 -6.61 7.21 19.63
CA SER A 208 -6.76 8.15 20.74
C SER A 208 -5.46 8.21 21.58
N ASN A 209 -5.31 9.24 22.42
CA ASN A 209 -4.15 9.35 23.31
C ASN A 209 -4.09 8.14 24.26
N LEU A 210 -5.21 7.76 24.86
CA LEU A 210 -5.32 6.57 25.69
C LEU A 210 -4.86 5.30 24.96
N GLN A 211 -5.34 5.06 23.74
CA GLN A 211 -4.93 3.89 22.96
C GLN A 211 -3.43 3.92 22.63
N TRP A 212 -2.88 5.10 22.32
CA TRP A 212 -1.45 5.23 22.05
C TRP A 212 -0.60 4.96 23.30
N ASP A 213 -1.00 5.50 24.45
CA ASP A 213 -0.30 5.29 25.72
C ASP A 213 -0.28 3.80 26.07
N PHE A 214 -1.43 3.11 25.98
CA PHE A 214 -1.51 1.65 26.16
C PHE A 214 -0.61 0.89 25.20
N VAL A 215 -0.58 1.28 23.93
CA VAL A 215 0.24 0.64 22.90
C VAL A 215 1.73 0.82 23.19
N LEU A 216 2.17 2.03 23.55
CA LEU A 216 3.56 2.33 23.84
C LEU A 216 4.01 1.60 25.10
N GLU A 217 3.24 1.68 26.18
CA GLU A 217 3.51 0.98 27.44
C GLU A 217 3.56 -0.54 27.22
N THR A 218 2.65 -1.08 26.40
CA THR A 218 2.68 -2.51 26.06
C THR A 218 3.96 -2.88 25.33
N ALA A 219 4.43 -2.06 24.38
CA ALA A 219 5.70 -2.29 23.71
C ALA A 219 6.89 -2.23 24.69
N GLU A 220 6.83 -1.37 25.71
CA GLU A 220 7.84 -1.27 26.77
C GLU A 220 7.85 -2.51 27.67
N LEU A 221 6.68 -3.00 28.09
CA LEU A 221 6.55 -4.23 28.87
C LEU A 221 7.05 -5.45 28.09
N MET A 222 6.63 -5.57 26.82
CA MET A 222 7.10 -6.63 25.93
C MET A 222 8.62 -6.61 25.79
N ALA A 223 9.23 -5.43 25.65
CA ALA A 223 10.68 -5.26 25.57
C ALA A 223 11.40 -5.59 26.89
N ALA A 224 10.75 -5.40 28.04
CA ALA A 224 11.29 -5.81 29.33
C ALA A 224 11.21 -7.33 29.55
N GLU A 225 10.15 -7.98 29.06
CA GLU A 225 9.94 -9.43 29.19
C GLU A 225 10.80 -10.26 28.23
N ASP A 226 10.90 -9.86 26.96
CA ASP A 226 11.71 -10.52 25.93
C ASP A 226 12.47 -9.48 25.10
N PRO A 227 13.59 -8.95 25.61
CA PRO A 227 14.35 -7.89 24.96
C PRO A 227 14.81 -8.25 23.55
N ASP A 228 15.27 -9.49 23.34
CA ASP A 228 15.85 -9.96 22.07
C ASP A 228 14.86 -9.85 20.91
N HIS A 229 13.56 -9.99 21.19
CA HIS A 229 12.51 -9.85 20.18
C HIS A 229 11.87 -8.46 20.16
N HIS A 230 11.70 -7.84 21.33
CA HIS A 230 10.77 -6.73 21.51
C HIS A 230 11.40 -5.36 21.72
N GLU A 231 12.71 -5.24 21.99
CA GLU A 231 13.41 -3.94 21.88
C GLU A 231 13.30 -3.38 20.46
N ARG A 232 13.38 -4.25 19.45
CA ARG A 232 13.12 -3.88 18.05
C ARG A 232 11.67 -3.45 17.82
N THR A 233 10.70 -4.13 18.43
CA THR A 233 9.28 -3.75 18.33
C THR A 233 9.09 -2.34 18.87
N LEU A 234 9.58 -2.06 20.08
CA LEU A 234 9.49 -0.74 20.71
C LEU A 234 10.13 0.35 19.84
N PHE A 235 11.36 0.13 19.37
CA PHE A 235 12.06 1.08 18.51
C PHE A 235 11.28 1.36 17.21
N VAL A 236 10.75 0.32 16.56
CA VAL A 236 9.92 0.47 15.35
C VAL A 236 8.66 1.30 15.63
N MET A 237 7.97 1.07 16.75
CA MET A 237 6.77 1.82 17.13
C MET A 237 7.09 3.31 17.33
N GLN A 238 8.19 3.61 18.03
CA GLN A 238 8.65 4.97 18.26
C GLN A 238 9.05 5.67 16.95
N CYS A 239 9.76 4.99 16.04
CA CYS A 239 10.09 5.52 14.72
C CYS A 239 8.85 5.85 13.87
N LEU A 240 7.85 4.96 13.85
CA LEU A 240 6.62 5.17 13.07
C LEU A 240 5.77 6.32 13.60
N TYR A 241 5.75 6.49 14.92
CA TYR A 241 5.00 7.54 15.59
C TYR A 241 5.74 8.89 15.55
N ALA A 242 6.98 8.95 16.05
CA ALA A 242 7.68 10.21 16.31
C ALA A 242 8.35 10.82 15.07
N MET A 243 8.70 10.02 14.08
CA MET A 243 9.35 10.48 12.84
C MET A 243 8.44 10.34 11.61
N TYR A 244 7.18 9.95 11.83
CA TYR A 244 6.16 9.81 10.78
C TYR A 244 6.56 8.85 9.66
N LEU A 245 7.45 7.89 9.91
CA LEU A 245 7.98 7.05 8.84
C LEU A 245 6.91 6.14 8.24
N ARG A 246 7.05 5.84 6.95
CA ARG A 246 6.30 4.75 6.31
C ARG A 246 6.99 3.43 6.63
N ILE A 247 6.23 2.34 6.71
CA ILE A 247 6.83 1.00 6.93
C ILE A 247 7.88 0.63 5.87
N SER A 248 7.73 1.14 4.64
CA SER A 248 8.68 0.92 3.56
C SER A 248 10.00 1.67 3.76
N GLU A 249 9.99 2.73 4.58
CA GLU A 249 11.17 3.54 4.90
C GLU A 249 11.99 2.91 6.04
N LEU A 250 11.51 1.81 6.65
CA LEU A 250 12.21 1.05 7.68
C LEU A 250 12.84 -0.26 7.17
N VAL A 251 12.65 -0.58 5.89
CA VAL A 251 13.12 -1.83 5.29
C VAL A 251 14.07 -1.54 4.14
N ALA A 252 15.00 -2.46 3.92
CA ALA A 252 15.85 -2.44 2.74
C ALA A 252 15.05 -2.86 1.49
N ASP A 253 15.21 -2.11 0.41
CA ASP A 253 14.68 -2.44 -0.92
C ASP A 253 15.76 -2.23 -2.00
N GLU A 254 15.38 -2.32 -3.28
CA GLU A 254 16.30 -2.18 -4.41
C GLU A 254 16.92 -0.78 -4.53
N ARG A 255 16.37 0.22 -3.83
CA ARG A 255 16.76 1.63 -3.93
C ARG A 255 17.56 2.10 -2.74
N HIS A 256 17.22 1.64 -1.54
CA HIS A 256 17.79 2.16 -0.31
C HIS A 256 17.81 1.12 0.81
N VAL A 257 18.86 1.19 1.63
CA VAL A 257 19.03 0.41 2.85
C VAL A 257 19.12 1.38 4.01
N PRO A 258 18.08 1.50 4.86
CA PRO A 258 18.13 2.37 6.03
C PRO A 258 19.21 1.91 7.01
N THR A 259 20.06 2.84 7.44
CA THR A 259 21.18 2.60 8.35
C THR A 259 21.10 3.44 9.61
N MET A 260 21.87 3.07 10.62
CA MET A 260 22.02 3.87 11.83
C MET A 260 22.66 5.24 11.55
N SER A 261 23.52 5.36 10.54
CA SER A 261 24.17 6.62 10.17
C SER A 261 23.25 7.63 9.49
N ASP A 262 22.04 7.21 9.12
CA ASP A 262 21.00 8.13 8.65
C ASP A 262 20.57 9.08 9.78
N PHE A 263 20.71 8.66 11.05
CA PHE A 263 20.74 9.57 12.18
C PHE A 263 22.08 10.29 12.24
N HIS A 264 22.04 11.61 12.10
CA HIS A 264 23.24 12.42 12.15
C HIS A 264 22.99 13.74 12.88
N ARG A 265 24.09 14.35 13.31
CA ARG A 265 24.10 15.63 14.01
C ARG A 265 24.70 16.70 13.11
N ASP A 266 24.03 17.83 12.99
CA ASP A 266 24.54 18.99 12.24
C ASP A 266 25.57 19.81 13.05
N SER A 267 26.05 20.91 12.47
CA SER A 267 27.00 21.82 13.12
C SER A 267 26.45 22.54 14.35
N ASP A 268 25.13 22.69 14.43
CA ASP A 268 24.42 23.38 15.50
C ASP A 268 23.99 22.42 16.62
N ASN A 269 24.43 21.16 16.55
CA ASN A 269 24.08 20.06 17.44
C ASN A 269 22.63 19.58 17.37
N ASN A 270 21.88 19.93 16.31
CA ASN A 270 20.56 19.36 16.06
C ASN A 270 20.67 17.98 15.45
N TRP A 271 19.74 17.10 15.81
CA TRP A 271 19.69 15.73 15.28
C TRP A 271 18.65 15.62 14.17
N TRP A 272 19.07 14.94 13.11
CA TRP A 272 18.29 14.73 11.90
C TRP A 272 18.32 13.24 11.53
N PHE A 273 17.25 12.79 10.89
CA PHE A 273 17.16 11.46 10.29
C PHE A 273 16.91 11.59 8.79
N GLU A 274 17.84 11.12 7.96
CA GLU A 274 17.68 11.10 6.51
C GLU A 274 16.84 9.92 6.07
N VAL A 275 15.88 10.17 5.18
CA VAL A 275 15.04 9.10 4.63
C VAL A 275 14.77 9.28 3.15
N VAL A 276 14.98 8.21 2.38
CA VAL A 276 14.62 8.16 0.97
C VAL A 276 13.20 7.60 0.82
N GLY A 277 12.26 8.47 0.45
CA GLY A 277 10.85 8.13 0.32
C GLY A 277 10.40 7.81 -1.11
N LYS A 278 9.08 7.76 -1.29
CA LYS A 278 8.43 7.50 -2.58
C LYS A 278 8.94 8.47 -3.67
N GLY A 279 9.29 7.91 -4.83
CA GLY A 279 9.82 8.69 -5.95
C GLY A 279 11.32 8.95 -5.87
N ASN A 280 12.04 8.22 -5.01
CA ASN A 280 13.48 8.41 -4.78
C ASN A 280 13.82 9.82 -4.27
N LYS A 281 12.93 10.39 -3.45
CA LYS A 281 13.07 11.72 -2.88
C LYS A 281 13.56 11.60 -1.45
N ALA A 282 14.76 12.10 -1.18
CA ALA A 282 15.29 12.24 0.15
C ALA A 282 14.57 13.37 0.90
N ARG A 283 14.46 13.23 2.22
CA ARG A 283 14.06 14.29 3.15
C ARG A 283 14.75 14.07 4.49
N SER A 284 15.05 15.17 5.17
CA SER A 284 15.52 15.19 6.54
C SER A 284 14.33 15.28 7.49
N VAL A 285 14.32 14.46 8.54
CA VAL A 285 13.30 14.50 9.60
C VAL A 285 13.96 15.01 10.87
N SER A 286 13.39 16.03 11.51
CA SER A 286 13.87 16.49 12.82
C SER A 286 13.72 15.39 13.89
N VAL A 287 14.77 15.13 14.66
CA VAL A 287 14.79 14.09 15.69
C VAL A 287 14.65 14.72 17.07
N SER A 288 13.55 14.39 17.77
CA SER A 288 13.30 14.89 19.12
C SER A 288 14.23 14.24 20.15
N ASN A 289 14.40 14.89 21.31
CA ASN A 289 15.18 14.32 22.43
C ASN A 289 14.64 12.96 22.90
N ALA A 290 13.32 12.76 22.88
CA ALA A 290 12.70 11.48 23.20
C ALA A 290 13.07 10.39 22.17
N MET A 291 13.04 10.72 20.88
CA MET A 291 13.47 9.80 19.83
C MET A 291 14.98 9.52 19.89
N LEU A 292 15.80 10.51 20.28
CA LEU A 292 17.23 10.32 20.50
C LEU A 292 17.51 9.40 21.70
N ALA A 293 16.71 9.49 22.76
CA ALA A 293 16.79 8.57 23.90
C ALA A 293 16.39 7.14 23.50
N ALA A 294 15.32 6.99 22.70
CA ALA A 294 14.91 5.72 22.10
C ALA A 294 16.01 5.10 21.23
N LEU A 295 16.65 5.90 20.37
CA LEU A 295 17.79 5.48 19.56
C LEU A 295 18.94 4.94 20.43
N LYS A 296 19.31 5.68 21.48
CA LYS A 296 20.39 5.27 22.41
C LYS A 296 20.06 3.94 23.09
N ARG A 297 18.84 3.77 23.61
CA ARG A 297 18.36 2.52 24.23
C ARG A 297 18.51 1.36 23.25
N TYR A 298 17.98 1.52 22.04
CA TYR A 298 17.98 0.46 21.04
C TYR A 298 19.39 0.10 20.56
N ARG A 299 20.25 1.10 20.34
CA ARG A 299 21.65 0.87 19.96
C ARG A 299 22.44 0.13 21.03
N LEU A 300 22.25 0.48 22.30
CA LEU A 300 22.88 -0.21 23.42
C LEU A 300 22.42 -1.67 23.52
N HIS A 301 21.13 -1.94 23.31
CA HIS A 301 20.62 -3.32 23.22
C HIS A 301 21.30 -4.12 22.10
N LEU A 302 21.56 -3.50 20.94
CA LEU A 302 22.31 -4.12 19.84
C LEU A 302 23.83 -4.25 20.10
N GLY A 303 24.33 -3.83 21.26
CA GLY A 303 25.76 -3.82 21.59
C GLY A 303 26.57 -2.76 20.84
N LEU A 304 25.92 -1.68 20.40
CA LEU A 304 26.53 -0.56 19.69
C LEU A 304 26.78 0.62 20.63
N THR A 305 27.56 1.61 20.18
CA THR A 305 27.70 2.90 20.88
C THR A 305 26.34 3.62 20.97
N PRO A 306 26.06 4.41 22.02
CA PRO A 306 24.76 5.08 22.16
C PRO A 306 24.37 5.97 20.98
N LEU A 307 25.35 6.57 20.32
CA LEU A 307 25.16 7.42 19.15
C LEU A 307 25.86 6.81 17.92
N PRO A 308 25.32 6.97 16.72
CA PRO A 308 25.92 6.49 15.49
C PRO A 308 27.21 7.24 15.16
N VAL A 309 28.11 6.55 14.48
CA VAL A 309 29.32 7.15 13.90
C VAL A 309 29.04 7.50 12.44
N PRO A 310 29.55 8.63 11.90
CA PRO A 310 29.40 8.96 10.49
C PRO A 310 29.85 7.80 9.57
N GLY A 311 29.00 7.42 8.61
CA GLY A 311 29.28 6.34 7.67
C GLY A 311 29.05 4.91 8.19
N GLU A 312 28.54 4.74 9.42
CA GLU A 312 28.13 3.44 9.97
C GLU A 312 27.08 2.74 9.08
N ARG A 313 27.40 1.54 8.59
CA ARG A 313 26.52 0.75 7.71
C ARG A 313 25.60 -0.23 8.44
N THR A 314 25.54 -0.18 9.77
CA THR A 314 24.64 -1.02 10.55
C THR A 314 23.20 -0.74 10.12
N PRO A 315 22.41 -1.76 9.75
CA PRO A 315 21.01 -1.54 9.41
C PRO A 315 20.23 -0.88 10.55
N LEU A 316 19.33 0.03 10.19
CA LEU A 316 18.42 0.68 11.14
C LEU A 316 17.56 -0.35 11.89
N VAL A 317 17.04 -1.35 11.17
CA VAL A 317 16.26 -2.46 11.73
C VAL A 317 16.83 -3.79 11.23
N PRO A 318 17.66 -4.49 12.03
CA PRO A 318 18.15 -5.82 11.70
C PRO A 318 17.06 -6.90 11.74
N ALA A 319 17.24 -7.94 10.91
CA ALA A 319 16.49 -9.18 10.96
C ALA A 319 16.79 -9.96 12.25
N LEU A 320 15.85 -10.81 12.69
CA LEU A 320 16.07 -11.65 13.89
C LEU A 320 17.31 -12.54 13.70
N GLY A 321 18.12 -12.64 14.76
CA GLY A 321 19.29 -13.53 14.79
C GLY A 321 20.44 -13.12 13.87
N GLY A 322 20.50 -11.87 13.38
CA GLY A 322 21.61 -11.45 12.54
C GLY A 322 21.72 -9.95 12.30
N ARG A 323 22.75 -9.57 11.55
CA ARG A 323 23.07 -8.15 11.22
C ARG A 323 22.55 -7.70 9.86
N ARG A 324 21.74 -8.52 9.18
CA ARG A 324 21.17 -8.18 7.86
C ARG A 324 19.95 -7.27 8.04
N PRO A 325 19.71 -6.32 7.13
CA PRO A 325 18.52 -5.47 7.20
C PRO A 325 17.24 -6.30 7.02
N VAL A 326 16.14 -5.87 7.64
CA VAL A 326 14.81 -6.35 7.28
C VAL A 326 14.48 -5.89 5.87
N THR A 327 14.08 -6.83 4.99
CA THR A 327 13.73 -6.54 3.59
C THR A 327 12.22 -6.60 3.33
N SER A 328 11.43 -6.99 4.32
CA SER A 328 9.99 -7.25 4.15
C SER A 328 9.15 -6.38 5.07
N THR A 329 8.34 -5.50 4.46
CA THR A 329 7.33 -4.72 5.17
C THR A 329 6.31 -5.57 5.92
N ARG A 330 6.15 -6.86 5.54
CA ARG A 330 5.27 -7.80 6.23
C ARG A 330 5.78 -8.12 7.65
N HIS A 331 7.10 -8.19 7.85
CA HIS A 331 7.67 -8.43 9.17
C HIS A 331 7.41 -7.26 10.11
N ILE A 332 7.70 -6.03 9.66
CA ILE A 332 7.38 -4.82 10.41
C ILE A 332 5.89 -4.76 10.75
N ARG A 333 5.02 -5.07 9.78
CA ARG A 333 3.57 -5.12 10.01
C ARG A 333 3.16 -6.16 11.05
N ALA A 334 3.77 -7.34 11.03
CA ALA A 334 3.50 -8.40 12.00
C ALA A 334 3.92 -8.00 13.42
N MET A 335 5.07 -7.34 13.58
CA MET A 335 5.54 -6.82 14.87
C MET A 335 4.55 -5.82 15.47
N VAL A 336 4.19 -4.79 14.69
CA VAL A 336 3.22 -3.77 15.12
C VAL A 336 1.86 -4.40 15.42
N GLN A 337 1.44 -5.38 14.60
CA GLN A 337 0.16 -6.05 14.82
C GLN A 337 0.14 -6.89 16.09
N ASN A 338 1.24 -7.58 16.41
CA ASN A 338 1.37 -8.33 17.65
C ASN A 338 1.26 -7.40 18.86
N CYS A 339 1.98 -6.27 18.86
CA CYS A 339 1.88 -5.27 19.92
C CYS A 339 0.47 -4.69 20.07
N PHE A 340 -0.21 -4.35 18.96
CA PHE A 340 -1.62 -3.93 19.02
C PHE A 340 -2.54 -5.00 19.61
N ASP A 341 -2.32 -6.27 19.29
CA ASP A 341 -3.16 -7.35 19.81
C ASP A 341 -2.96 -7.57 21.31
N GLN A 342 -1.72 -7.44 21.81
CA GLN A 342 -1.44 -7.46 23.24
C GLN A 342 -2.02 -6.24 23.97
N ALA A 343 -1.90 -5.05 23.37
CA ALA A 343 -2.49 -3.83 23.95
C ALA A 343 -4.02 -3.92 24.02
N VAL A 344 -4.67 -4.46 22.98
CA VAL A 344 -6.12 -4.73 23.00
C VAL A 344 -6.50 -5.65 24.16
N GLU A 345 -5.70 -6.70 24.42
CA GLU A 345 -6.00 -7.61 25.52
C GLU A 345 -5.81 -6.95 26.89
N ARG A 346 -4.73 -6.19 27.08
CA ARG A 346 -4.53 -5.37 28.30
C ARG A 346 -5.69 -4.41 28.55
N MET A 347 -6.11 -3.67 27.54
CA MET A 347 -7.25 -2.74 27.65
C MET A 347 -8.53 -3.46 28.07
N ARG A 348 -8.78 -4.68 27.59
CA ARG A 348 -9.95 -5.48 28.01
C ARG A 348 -9.87 -5.90 29.47
N LEU A 349 -8.69 -6.32 29.92
CA LEU A 349 -8.47 -6.71 31.33
C LEU A 349 -8.70 -5.52 32.28
N GLU A 350 -8.45 -4.30 31.81
CA GLU A 350 -8.70 -3.05 32.55
C GLU A 350 -10.13 -2.49 32.35
N GLY A 351 -11.02 -3.22 31.68
CA GLY A 351 -12.43 -2.83 31.51
C GLY A 351 -12.70 -1.82 30.39
N LEU A 352 -11.72 -1.51 29.54
CA LEU A 352 -11.81 -0.57 28.42
C LEU A 352 -12.29 -1.26 27.14
N ALA A 353 -13.48 -1.86 27.18
CA ALA A 353 -14.00 -2.72 26.12
C ALA A 353 -14.18 -1.96 24.79
N ASP A 354 -14.76 -0.76 24.83
CA ASP A 354 -15.08 0.03 23.64
C ASP A 354 -13.80 0.53 22.94
N GLU A 355 -12.85 1.06 23.71
CA GLU A 355 -11.58 1.55 23.19
C GLU A 355 -10.71 0.39 22.66
N SER A 356 -10.78 -0.79 23.28
CA SER A 356 -10.12 -2.00 22.79
C SER A 356 -10.69 -2.44 21.43
N TYR A 357 -12.00 -2.29 21.21
CA TYR A 357 -12.65 -2.67 19.96
C TYR A 357 -12.22 -1.74 18.81
N GLU A 358 -12.11 -0.44 19.08
CA GLU A 358 -11.58 0.53 18.11
C GLU A 358 -10.11 0.25 17.75
N LEU A 359 -9.26 0.00 18.76
CA LEU A 359 -7.85 -0.36 18.54
C LEU A 359 -7.71 -1.65 17.75
N GLN A 360 -8.65 -2.60 17.90
CA GLN A 360 -8.64 -3.85 17.15
C GLN A 360 -8.67 -3.63 15.62
N ALA A 361 -9.34 -2.57 15.16
CA ALA A 361 -9.45 -2.19 13.76
C ALA A 361 -8.23 -1.40 13.24
N ALA A 362 -7.33 -0.98 14.14
CA ALA A 362 -6.17 -0.16 13.80
C ALA A 362 -5.22 -0.89 12.85
N THR A 363 -4.55 -0.09 12.02
CA THR A 363 -3.51 -0.56 11.11
C THR A 363 -2.24 0.24 11.37
N VAL A 364 -1.09 -0.29 10.97
CA VAL A 364 0.23 0.37 11.16
C VAL A 364 0.25 1.81 10.64
N HIS A 365 -0.49 2.11 9.57
CA HIS A 365 -0.53 3.46 9.02
C HIS A 365 -1.18 4.48 9.96
N TRP A 366 -1.99 4.04 10.93
CA TRP A 366 -2.60 4.92 11.93
C TRP A 366 -1.55 5.52 12.85
N LEU A 367 -0.43 4.84 13.15
CA LEU A 367 0.65 5.39 13.99
C LEU A 367 1.23 6.67 13.39
N ARG A 368 1.55 6.61 12.09
CA ARG A 368 1.99 7.80 11.35
C ARG A 368 0.92 8.90 11.37
N HIS A 369 -0.35 8.54 11.19
CA HIS A 369 -1.43 9.53 11.22
C HIS A 369 -1.60 10.16 12.60
N THR A 370 -1.56 9.37 13.67
CA THR A 370 -1.61 9.84 15.05
C THR A 370 -0.44 10.77 15.34
N GLY A 371 0.80 10.35 15.05
CA GLY A 371 1.99 11.18 15.28
C GLY A 371 1.89 12.54 14.59
N ILE A 372 1.52 12.57 13.30
CA ILE A 372 1.30 13.84 12.57
C ILE A 372 0.19 14.66 13.21
N SER A 373 -0.95 14.04 13.54
CA SER A 373 -2.10 14.75 14.15
C SER A 373 -1.79 15.33 15.53
N GLU A 374 -1.00 14.65 16.36
CA GLU A 374 -0.60 15.16 17.66
C GLU A 374 0.43 16.27 17.53
N ASP A 375 1.40 16.12 16.62
CA ASP A 375 2.49 17.07 16.49
C ASP A 375 2.05 18.41 15.88
N VAL A 376 1.11 18.42 14.92
CA VAL A 376 0.55 19.68 14.37
C VAL A 376 -0.24 20.50 15.40
N LYS A 377 -0.55 19.95 16.58
CA LYS A 377 -1.16 20.73 17.68
C LYS A 377 -0.15 21.64 18.37
N VAL A 378 1.14 21.33 18.29
CA VAL A 378 2.21 22.00 19.05
C VAL A 378 3.34 22.54 18.17
N ARG A 379 3.57 21.97 16.98
CA ARG A 379 4.58 22.42 16.00
C ARG A 379 3.93 23.10 14.78
N PRO A 380 4.63 24.06 14.13
CA PRO A 380 4.16 24.66 12.89
C PRO A 380 3.86 23.59 11.83
N VAL A 381 2.69 23.70 11.18
CA VAL A 381 2.17 22.71 10.22
C VAL A 381 3.13 22.45 9.06
N ASP A 382 3.83 23.49 8.59
CA ASP A 382 4.80 23.37 7.50
C ASP A 382 6.03 22.54 7.89
N HIS A 383 6.50 22.64 9.13
CA HIS A 383 7.61 21.83 9.61
C HIS A 383 7.21 20.34 9.66
N VAL A 384 6.02 20.04 10.21
CA VAL A 384 5.50 18.66 10.27
C VAL A 384 5.22 18.10 8.88
N ARG A 385 4.75 18.93 7.94
CA ARG A 385 4.54 18.56 6.53
C ARG A 385 5.85 18.10 5.88
N ASP A 386 6.92 18.86 6.10
CA ASP A 386 8.23 18.61 5.50
C ASP A 386 8.88 17.36 6.11
N ASP A 387 8.85 17.22 7.44
CA ASP A 387 9.26 16.00 8.17
C ASP A 387 8.50 14.75 7.67
N ALA A 388 7.17 14.86 7.54
CA ALA A 388 6.33 13.77 7.02
C ALA A 388 6.60 13.47 5.53
N GLY A 389 7.21 14.38 4.77
CA GLY A 389 7.43 14.23 3.33
C GLY A 389 6.13 14.27 2.54
N HIS A 390 5.24 15.21 2.87
CA HIS A 390 4.03 15.47 2.10
C HIS A 390 4.31 16.48 0.98
N ALA A 391 4.10 16.08 -0.27
CA ALA A 391 4.33 16.95 -1.44
C ALA A 391 3.35 18.13 -1.56
N SER A 392 2.30 18.18 -0.75
CA SER A 392 1.28 19.23 -0.77
C SER A 392 0.75 19.48 0.63
N SER A 393 0.61 20.76 1.00
CA SER A 393 0.00 21.24 2.25
C SER A 393 -1.40 20.67 2.48
N LEU A 394 -2.19 20.50 1.41
CA LEU A 394 -3.53 19.88 1.44
C LEU A 394 -3.54 18.48 2.06
N THR A 395 -2.41 17.77 2.06
CA THR A 395 -2.28 16.47 2.71
C THR A 395 -2.21 16.62 4.23
N THR A 396 -1.49 17.63 4.71
CA THR A 396 -1.32 17.94 6.14
C THR A 396 -2.55 18.69 6.70
N ASP A 397 -3.25 19.48 5.89
CA ASP A 397 -4.49 20.15 6.29
C ASP A 397 -5.61 19.17 6.68
N ARG A 398 -5.52 17.90 6.26
CA ARG A 398 -6.45 16.84 6.66
C ARG A 398 -6.33 16.43 8.11
N TYR A 399 -5.26 16.80 8.80
CA TYR A 399 -5.03 16.49 10.21
C TYR A 399 -5.52 17.60 11.14
N ILE A 400 -5.93 18.75 10.59
CA ILE A 400 -6.51 19.87 11.32
C ILE A 400 -8.03 19.68 11.39
N ASP A 401 -8.52 19.23 12.54
CA ASP A 401 -9.94 18.86 12.75
C ASP A 401 -10.83 20.01 13.24
N ALA A 402 -10.30 21.22 13.40
CA ALA A 402 -11.04 22.35 13.99
C ALA A 402 -12.38 22.61 13.28
N GLU A 403 -12.35 22.73 11.94
CA GLU A 403 -13.53 23.08 11.14
C GLU A 403 -14.68 22.06 11.23
N ARG A 404 -14.37 20.76 11.36
CA ARG A 404 -15.41 19.71 11.49
C ARG A 404 -16.00 19.65 12.88
N ARG A 405 -15.17 19.78 13.92
CA ARG A 405 -15.63 19.82 15.31
C ARG A 405 -16.55 21.02 15.51
N GLU A 406 -16.19 22.18 14.99
CA GLU A 406 -17.01 23.39 15.02
C GLU A 406 -18.31 23.22 14.24
N ARG A 407 -18.26 22.65 13.03
CA ARG A 407 -19.46 22.36 12.22
C ARG A 407 -20.40 21.35 12.88
N HIS A 408 -19.85 20.32 13.52
CA HIS A 408 -20.65 19.35 14.26
C HIS A 408 -21.26 19.99 15.52
N ALA A 409 -20.46 20.75 16.28
CA ALA A 409 -20.92 21.45 17.47
C ALA A 409 -22.05 22.45 17.15
N SER A 410 -21.93 23.21 16.05
CA SER A 410 -22.96 24.14 15.60
C SER A 410 -24.22 23.43 15.08
N ALA A 411 -24.08 22.23 14.49
CA ALA A 411 -25.21 21.42 14.05
C ALA A 411 -25.89 20.62 15.18
N ARG A 412 -25.19 20.40 16.32
CA ARG A 412 -25.63 19.51 17.41
C ARG A 412 -27.01 19.86 17.97
N ASN A 413 -27.34 21.15 18.02
CA ASN A 413 -28.60 21.66 18.56
C ASN A 413 -29.52 22.25 17.48
N LYS A 414 -29.31 21.90 16.20
CA LYS A 414 -30.11 22.44 15.10
C LYS A 414 -31.56 21.89 15.20
N PRO A 415 -32.59 22.74 15.40
CA PRO A 415 -33.96 22.28 15.55
C PRO A 415 -34.51 21.72 14.23
N MET A 416 -35.29 20.63 14.29
CA MET A 416 -35.94 20.03 13.11
C MET A 416 -37.36 20.57 12.87
N LYS A 417 -37.99 21.18 13.88
CA LYS A 417 -39.24 21.91 13.77
C LYS A 417 -38.97 23.36 14.16
N THR A 418 -39.45 24.30 13.36
CA THR A 418 -39.65 25.67 13.81
C THR A 418 -40.90 25.68 14.67
N ASP A 419 -40.76 25.92 15.97
CA ASP A 419 -41.91 26.21 16.81
C ASP A 419 -42.66 27.40 16.17
N SER A 420 -43.90 27.16 15.78
CA SER A 420 -44.79 28.15 15.16
C SER A 420 -45.54 28.93 16.23
#